data_AF-A0A397FUF7-F1
#
_entry.id   AF-A0A397FUF7-F1
#
_cell.length_a   1.000
_cell.length_b   1.000
_cell.length_c   1.000
_cell.angle_alpha   90.00
_cell.angle_beta   90.00
_cell.angle_gamma   90.00
#
_symmetry.space_group_name_H-M   'P 1'
#
loop_
_entity.id
_entity.type
_entity.pdbx_description
1 polymer ?
#
loop_
_entity_poly.entity_id
_entity_poly.type
_entity_poly.pdbx_seq_one_letter_code
_entity_poly.pdbx_strand_id
1 'polypeptide(L)'
;MIKENQFKVQPTIPKTETRIMLNNWRQPVKQSNLSVAARKKIINYSGSNYVSPRMMTDISEPAIYGPGKRNFRDFCRRIKDGLGVNAVTGRISHDSDIYAPGNNYAGAIIYAVDGEFVWMNSGGDTAGRRGRSFYVIIKNTNIWPPEAFNHPGGVHGYLIHKALGFNMGNQDDRYKLCAGGFAWMPNREPSLRFNSGTLNSINQNGCESDGSLMLSPDEKDIVRYCWNEYTSRGVGHNFEIPSYLFE
;
A
#
# COMPACT_ATOMS: atom_id res chain seq x y z
N MET A 1 -74.74 11.36 -9.13
CA MET A 1 -74.48 11.07 -7.71
C MET A 1 -72.98 10.82 -7.55
N ILE A 2 -72.25 11.81 -7.05
CA ILE A 2 -70.80 11.73 -6.83
C ILE A 2 -70.61 11.32 -5.37
N LYS A 3 -69.96 10.18 -5.12
CA LYS A 3 -69.62 9.73 -3.76
C LYS A 3 -68.32 10.41 -3.33
N GLU A 4 -68.42 11.27 -2.33
CA GLU A 4 -67.27 11.90 -1.67
C GLU A 4 -66.44 10.85 -0.92
N ASN A 5 -65.17 10.72 -1.31
CA ASN A 5 -64.19 9.92 -0.57
C ASN A 5 -63.74 10.71 0.67
N GLN A 6 -64.21 10.29 1.84
CA GLN A 6 -63.74 10.80 3.12
C GLN A 6 -62.33 10.27 3.42
N PHE A 7 -61.32 11.12 3.27
CA PHE A 7 -59.97 10.85 3.77
C PHE A 7 -59.98 10.89 5.31
N LYS A 8 -59.74 9.75 5.95
CA LYS A 8 -59.49 9.68 7.39
C LYS A 8 -58.06 10.14 7.68
N VAL A 9 -57.92 11.28 8.34
CA VAL A 9 -56.65 11.79 8.87
C VAL A 9 -56.22 10.88 10.03
N GLN A 10 -55.07 10.22 9.90
CA GLN A 10 -54.46 9.48 11.02
C GLN A 10 -53.79 10.46 11.99
N PRO A 11 -54.01 10.34 13.30
CA PRO A 11 -53.31 11.15 14.29
C PRO A 11 -51.82 10.77 14.34
N THR A 12 -50.95 11.76 14.20
CA THR A 12 -49.49 11.62 14.29
C THR A 12 -49.08 11.27 15.72
N ILE A 13 -48.40 10.12 15.87
CA ILE A 13 -47.79 9.69 17.14
C ILE A 13 -46.59 10.61 17.43
N PRO A 14 -46.46 11.23 18.62
CA PRO A 14 -45.31 12.05 18.95
C PRO A 14 -44.04 11.20 18.98
N LYS A 15 -42.98 11.66 18.29
CA LYS A 15 -41.65 11.05 18.37
C LYS A 15 -41.11 11.26 19.79
N THR A 16 -40.68 10.18 20.43
CA THR A 16 -39.98 10.21 21.72
C THR A 16 -38.65 10.95 21.59
N GLU A 17 -38.48 12.03 22.33
CA GLU A 17 -37.18 12.71 22.48
C GLU A 17 -36.29 11.92 23.45
N THR A 18 -35.17 11.41 22.95
CA THR A 18 -34.12 10.85 23.80
C THR A 18 -33.26 11.99 24.36
N ARG A 19 -33.51 12.42 25.59
CA ARG A 19 -32.60 13.32 26.32
C ARG A 19 -31.39 12.55 26.83
N ILE A 20 -30.20 12.84 26.29
CA ILE A 20 -28.93 12.36 26.83
C ILE A 20 -28.64 13.18 28.09
N MET A 21 -28.90 12.61 29.26
CA MET A 21 -28.48 13.16 30.55
C MET A 21 -26.98 12.92 30.70
N LEU A 22 -26.16 13.96 30.54
CA LEU A 22 -24.74 13.92 30.86
C LEU A 22 -24.59 13.83 32.38
N ASN A 23 -24.27 12.63 32.88
CA ASN A 23 -23.93 12.45 34.29
C ASN A 23 -22.66 13.24 34.64
N ASN A 24 -22.71 13.92 35.77
CA ASN A 24 -21.68 14.80 36.30
C ASN A 24 -20.43 13.97 36.69
N TRP A 25 -19.30 14.18 36.00
CA TRP A 25 -18.05 13.41 36.11
C TRP A 25 -17.22 13.73 37.38
N ARG A 26 -17.85 13.80 38.55
CA ARG A 26 -17.16 14.06 39.83
C ARG A 26 -17.35 12.94 40.85
N GLN A 27 -17.35 11.68 40.41
CA GLN A 27 -17.19 10.56 41.33
C GLN A 27 -15.69 10.26 41.52
N PRO A 28 -15.16 10.23 42.76
CA PRO A 28 -13.82 9.75 43.02
C PRO A 28 -13.77 8.25 42.70
N VAL A 29 -12.98 7.89 41.68
CA VAL A 29 -12.79 6.51 41.25
C VAL A 29 -12.09 5.74 42.36
N LYS A 30 -12.73 4.68 42.89
CA LYS A 30 -12.07 3.73 43.79
C LYS A 30 -10.87 3.10 43.07
N GLN A 31 -9.66 3.39 43.54
CA GLN A 31 -8.45 2.78 43.02
C GLN A 31 -8.44 1.29 43.42
N SER A 32 -8.54 0.40 42.43
CA SER A 32 -8.36 -1.03 42.64
C SER A 32 -6.87 -1.36 42.78
N ASN A 33 -6.55 -2.38 43.59
CA ASN A 33 -5.18 -2.90 43.78
C ASN A 33 -4.68 -3.72 42.58
N LEU A 34 -5.10 -3.38 41.35
CA LEU A 34 -4.56 -4.02 40.16
C LEU A 34 -3.10 -3.62 39.98
N SER A 35 -2.29 -4.68 40.01
CA SER A 35 -0.84 -4.75 40.12
C SER A 35 -0.04 -3.62 39.46
N VAL A 36 1.04 -3.22 40.15
CA VAL A 36 2.11 -2.35 39.67
C VAL A 36 2.66 -2.76 38.28
N ALA A 37 2.45 -4.01 37.85
CA ALA A 37 2.80 -4.52 36.52
C ALA A 37 1.96 -3.91 35.38
N ALA A 38 0.71 -3.52 35.61
CA ALA A 38 -0.14 -2.93 34.56
C ALA A 38 0.17 -1.44 34.29
N ARG A 39 0.79 -0.73 35.23
CA ARG A 39 1.15 0.69 35.08
C ARG A 39 2.41 0.94 34.24
N LYS A 40 3.18 -0.10 33.90
CA LYS A 40 4.34 0.00 32.99
C LYS A 40 3.98 -0.07 31.49
N LYS A 41 2.70 -0.20 31.14
CA LYS A 41 2.21 -0.30 29.76
C LYS A 41 1.28 0.85 29.34
N ILE A 42 1.49 2.04 29.90
CA ILE A 42 0.85 3.26 29.41
C ILE A 42 1.75 3.85 28.33
N ILE A 43 1.51 3.46 27.07
CA ILE A 43 1.95 4.26 25.92
C ILE A 43 0.83 5.26 25.68
N ASN A 44 1.06 6.51 26.10
CA ASN A 44 0.27 7.65 25.67
C ASN A 44 0.58 7.93 24.19
N TYR A 45 -0.43 7.90 23.33
CA TYR A 45 -0.47 8.72 22.12
C TYR A 45 -1.87 9.31 21.96
N SER A 46 -2.18 10.31 22.78
CA SER A 46 -3.10 11.38 22.38
C SER A 46 -2.27 12.63 22.18
N GLY A 47 -2.26 13.16 20.95
CA GLY A 47 -1.61 14.43 20.67
C GLY A 47 -0.98 14.46 19.28
N SER A 48 -1.66 15.17 18.39
CA SER A 48 -1.07 15.74 17.18
C SER A 48 0.25 16.47 17.49
N ASN A 49 1.08 16.57 16.45
CA ASN A 49 2.38 17.26 16.35
C ASN A 49 3.61 16.40 16.63
N TYR A 50 4.04 15.64 15.62
CA TYR A 50 5.47 15.38 15.39
C TYR A 50 5.80 15.53 13.91
N VAL A 51 6.15 16.76 13.52
CA VAL A 51 7.31 16.94 12.66
C VAL A 51 8.51 16.58 13.54
N SER A 52 9.12 15.40 13.34
CA SER A 52 10.36 15.05 14.03
C SER A 52 11.50 14.89 13.02
N PRO A 53 12.56 15.70 13.11
CA PRO A 53 13.80 15.48 12.38
C PRO A 53 14.55 14.31 13.03
N ARG A 54 14.22 13.08 12.62
CA ARG A 54 14.95 11.85 12.95
C ARG A 54 14.83 10.83 11.82
N MET A 55 15.32 11.23 10.64
CA MET A 55 16.01 10.29 9.75
C MET A 55 17.37 10.00 10.38
N MET A 56 17.46 9.07 11.33
CA MET A 56 18.70 8.51 11.89
C MET A 56 18.28 7.31 12.73
N THR A 57 18.59 6.06 12.43
CA THR A 57 19.68 5.47 11.66
C THR A 57 19.23 4.05 11.31
N ASP A 58 19.20 3.70 10.02
CA ASP A 58 19.07 2.31 9.60
C ASP A 58 20.27 1.51 10.14
N ILE A 59 19.96 0.36 10.72
CA ILE A 59 20.89 -0.61 11.29
C ILE A 59 21.79 -1.10 10.15
N SER A 60 23.03 -0.60 10.13
CA SER A 60 24.20 -1.14 9.39
C SER A 60 23.84 -2.00 8.16
N GLU A 61 23.20 -1.41 7.14
CA GLU A 61 23.20 -2.03 5.81
C GLU A 61 24.65 -1.90 5.28
N PRO A 62 25.34 -2.99 4.90
CA PRO A 62 26.69 -2.90 4.37
C PRO A 62 26.71 -1.97 3.16
N ALA A 63 27.63 -1.01 3.17
CA ALA A 63 27.77 0.08 2.21
C ALA A 63 28.16 -0.34 0.76
N ILE A 64 27.89 -1.59 0.37
CA ILE A 64 28.39 -2.22 -0.86
C ILE A 64 27.24 -2.92 -1.62
N TYR A 65 26.12 -2.22 -1.83
CA TYR A 65 25.12 -2.65 -2.81
C TYR A 65 24.65 -1.46 -3.64
N GLY A 66 24.73 -1.61 -4.97
CA GLY A 66 24.26 -0.62 -5.94
C GLY A 66 22.74 -0.46 -5.96
N PRO A 67 22.23 0.65 -6.56
CA PRO A 67 20.80 0.99 -6.58
C PRO A 67 20.01 0.30 -7.70
N GLY A 68 19.03 -0.55 -7.34
CA GLY A 68 18.04 -1.22 -8.21
C GLY A 68 17.86 -0.67 -9.64
N LYS A 69 16.78 0.05 -9.93
CA LYS A 69 16.61 0.65 -11.26
C LYS A 69 17.66 1.75 -11.47
N ARG A 70 18.66 1.48 -12.31
CA ARG A 70 19.87 2.33 -12.49
C ARG A 70 19.54 3.76 -12.91
N ASN A 71 18.46 3.95 -13.66
CA ASN A 71 18.04 5.23 -14.24
C ASN A 71 16.68 5.70 -13.70
N PHE A 72 16.37 5.39 -12.44
CA PHE A 72 15.02 5.61 -11.89
C PHE A 72 14.53 7.06 -11.98
N ARG A 73 15.38 8.07 -11.73
CA ARG A 73 14.97 9.49 -11.88
C ARG A 73 14.64 9.88 -13.31
N ASP A 74 15.48 9.46 -14.28
CA ASP A 74 15.21 9.70 -15.70
C ASP A 74 13.91 9.01 -16.12
N PHE A 75 13.67 7.81 -15.59
CA PHE A 75 12.46 7.06 -15.82
C PHE A 75 11.22 7.75 -15.22
N CYS A 76 11.31 8.28 -13.99
CA CYS A 76 10.25 9.11 -13.39
C CYS A 76 9.96 10.39 -14.20
N ARG A 77 11.00 11.05 -14.75
CA ARG A 77 10.82 12.19 -15.67
C ARG A 77 10.06 11.76 -16.93
N ARG A 78 10.46 10.65 -17.56
CA ARG A 78 9.74 10.09 -18.71
C ARG A 78 8.28 9.76 -18.41
N ILE A 79 7.99 9.25 -17.21
CA ILE A 79 6.60 9.00 -16.77
C ILE A 79 5.83 10.31 -16.67
N LYS A 80 6.40 11.34 -16.03
CA LYS A 80 5.77 12.66 -15.90
C LYS A 80 5.46 13.27 -17.27
N ASP A 81 6.46 13.26 -18.16
CA ASP A 81 6.34 13.81 -19.52
C ASP A 81 5.34 13.01 -20.35
N GLY A 82 5.42 11.67 -20.32
CA GLY A 82 4.55 10.78 -21.07
C GLY A 82 3.09 10.80 -20.62
N LEU A 83 2.84 11.10 -19.34
CA LEU A 83 1.50 11.29 -18.81
C LEU A 83 0.96 12.71 -19.07
N GLY A 84 1.80 13.67 -19.44
CA GLY A 84 1.41 15.07 -19.65
C GLY A 84 0.85 15.73 -18.38
N VAL A 85 1.33 15.33 -17.20
CA VAL A 85 0.80 15.79 -15.91
C VAL A 85 1.81 16.63 -15.15
N ASN A 86 1.31 17.66 -14.46
CA ASN A 86 2.12 18.48 -13.57
C ASN A 86 2.43 17.76 -12.25
N ALA A 87 1.58 16.81 -11.85
CA ALA A 87 1.71 16.04 -10.62
C ALA A 87 1.65 14.54 -10.91
N VAL A 88 2.59 13.78 -10.35
CA VAL A 88 2.61 12.33 -10.45
C VAL A 88 1.66 11.77 -9.39
N THR A 89 0.75 10.89 -9.78
CA THR A 89 -0.19 10.26 -8.84
C THR A 89 0.06 8.76 -8.75
N GLY A 90 -0.01 8.22 -7.54
CA GLY A 90 -0.03 6.77 -7.29
C GLY A 90 -1.45 6.25 -7.07
N ARG A 91 -1.59 4.93 -7.10
CA ARG A 91 -2.84 4.23 -6.79
C ARG A 91 -2.57 2.99 -5.98
N ILE A 92 -3.22 2.87 -4.82
CA ILE A 92 -3.33 1.58 -4.14
C ILE A 92 -4.46 0.79 -4.81
N SER A 93 -4.15 -0.40 -5.31
CA SER A 93 -5.11 -1.29 -5.97
C SER A 93 -6.32 -1.58 -5.07
N HIS A 94 -7.52 -1.71 -5.67
CA HIS A 94 -8.69 -2.26 -4.96
C HIS A 94 -8.49 -3.74 -4.61
N ASP A 95 -7.61 -4.42 -5.33
CA ASP A 95 -7.27 -5.82 -5.10
C ASP A 95 -6.18 -5.98 -4.06
N SER A 96 -5.71 -4.91 -3.43
CA SER A 96 -4.86 -5.07 -2.25
C SER A 96 -5.69 -5.62 -1.08
N ASP A 97 -5.07 -6.39 -0.20
CA ASP A 97 -5.73 -6.83 1.03
C ASP A 97 -5.77 -5.66 2.03
N ILE A 98 -6.70 -5.68 2.99
CA ILE A 98 -6.78 -4.63 4.02
C ILE A 98 -5.63 -4.79 5.01
N TYR A 99 -5.00 -3.68 5.39
CA TYR A 99 -3.95 -3.70 6.39
C TYR A 99 -4.49 -4.11 7.77
N ALA A 100 -3.89 -5.16 8.29
CA ALA A 100 -4.02 -5.65 9.65
C ALA A 100 -2.62 -5.73 10.29
N PRO A 101 -2.41 -5.10 11.46
CA PRO A 101 -1.16 -5.19 12.21
C PRO A 101 -0.78 -6.63 12.53
N GLY A 102 0.52 -6.94 12.52
CA GLY A 102 1.02 -8.29 12.84
C GLY A 102 1.01 -9.27 11.67
N ASN A 103 0.46 -8.90 10.51
CA ASN A 103 0.51 -9.73 9.30
C ASN A 103 1.73 -9.40 8.42
N ASN A 104 2.23 -10.41 7.71
CA ASN A 104 3.24 -10.22 6.67
C ASN A 104 2.56 -9.84 5.36
N TYR A 105 3.19 -8.95 4.59
CA TYR A 105 2.69 -8.56 3.27
C TYR A 105 3.78 -8.63 2.22
N ALA A 106 3.40 -9.03 1.01
CA ALA A 106 4.18 -8.85 -0.20
C ALA A 106 3.54 -7.74 -1.02
N GLY A 107 4.36 -6.88 -1.59
CA GLY A 107 3.97 -5.73 -2.36
C GLY A 107 4.72 -5.65 -3.68
N ALA A 108 4.03 -5.14 -4.70
CA ALA A 108 4.63 -4.76 -5.96
C ALA A 108 4.16 -3.35 -6.33
N ILE A 109 5.10 -2.53 -6.77
CA ILE A 109 4.83 -1.24 -7.42
C ILE A 109 5.10 -1.38 -8.91
N ILE A 110 4.11 -1.06 -9.73
CA ILE A 110 4.16 -1.21 -11.19
C ILE A 110 4.30 0.17 -11.80
N TYR A 111 5.31 0.31 -12.67
CA TYR A 111 5.62 1.56 -13.34
C TYR A 111 5.17 1.57 -14.80
N ALA A 112 5.32 0.45 -15.51
CA ALA A 112 4.89 0.33 -16.90
C ALA A 112 4.51 -1.11 -17.24
N VAL A 113 3.61 -1.26 -18.20
CA VAL A 113 3.23 -2.54 -18.81
C VAL A 113 3.29 -2.37 -20.32
N ASP A 114 3.97 -3.29 -21.01
CA ASP A 114 4.27 -3.24 -22.45
C ASP A 114 4.91 -1.91 -22.89
N GLY A 115 5.69 -1.30 -22.00
CA GLY A 115 6.32 0.01 -22.23
C GLY A 115 5.40 1.21 -22.01
N GLU A 116 4.11 0.98 -21.74
CA GLU A 116 3.10 2.01 -21.54
C GLU A 116 2.94 2.39 -20.07
N PHE A 117 2.76 3.69 -19.81
CA PHE A 117 2.54 4.25 -18.48
C PHE A 117 1.06 4.27 -18.04
N VAL A 118 0.16 3.97 -18.97
CA VAL A 118 -1.26 3.71 -18.73
C VAL A 118 -1.62 2.47 -19.52
N TRP A 119 -2.20 1.48 -18.85
CA TRP A 119 -2.47 0.19 -19.48
C TRP A 119 -3.84 -0.36 -19.09
N MET A 120 -4.33 -1.29 -19.89
CA MET A 120 -5.42 -2.17 -19.52
C MET A 120 -4.80 -3.53 -19.16
N ASN A 121 -5.05 -4.01 -17.96
CA ASN A 121 -4.56 -5.33 -17.58
C ASN A 121 -5.34 -6.42 -18.35
N SER A 122 -4.62 -7.33 -18.98
CA SER A 122 -5.19 -8.39 -19.81
C SER A 122 -5.32 -9.75 -19.10
N GLY A 123 -4.74 -9.92 -17.91
CA GLY A 123 -4.67 -11.23 -17.24
C GLY A 123 -4.77 -11.21 -15.73
N GLY A 124 -4.79 -12.39 -15.11
CA GLY A 124 -4.89 -12.56 -13.66
C GLY A 124 -6.20 -12.01 -13.06
N ASP A 125 -6.20 -11.86 -11.73
CA ASP A 125 -7.36 -11.44 -10.94
C ASP A 125 -7.85 -10.02 -11.29
N THR A 126 -6.98 -9.20 -11.87
CA THR A 126 -7.28 -7.79 -12.19
C THR A 126 -7.52 -7.55 -13.67
N ALA A 127 -7.78 -8.61 -14.45
CA ALA A 127 -8.07 -8.51 -15.89
C ALA A 127 -9.24 -7.55 -16.17
N GLY A 128 -9.12 -6.77 -17.26
CA GLY A 128 -10.08 -5.74 -17.66
C GLY A 128 -10.04 -4.46 -16.83
N ARG A 129 -9.12 -4.33 -15.87
CA ARG A 129 -8.94 -3.12 -15.06
C ARG A 129 -7.86 -2.22 -15.64
N ARG A 130 -8.07 -0.92 -15.52
CA ARG A 130 -7.08 0.10 -15.91
C ARG A 130 -6.01 0.25 -14.84
N GLY A 131 -4.75 0.23 -15.27
CA GLY A 131 -3.59 0.58 -14.46
C GLY A 131 -2.90 1.83 -14.99
N ARG A 132 -2.03 2.42 -14.17
CA ARG A 132 -1.15 3.54 -14.53
C ARG A 132 0.14 3.46 -13.71
N SER A 133 1.19 4.15 -14.12
CA SER A 133 2.45 4.20 -13.36
C SER A 133 2.22 4.51 -11.89
N PHE A 134 3.03 3.89 -11.02
CA PHE A 134 2.88 3.90 -9.57
C PHE A 134 1.58 3.23 -9.09
N TYR A 135 1.17 2.16 -9.78
CA TYR A 135 0.12 1.26 -9.33
C TYR A 135 0.69 0.27 -8.32
N VAL A 136 0.10 0.20 -7.13
CA VAL A 136 0.63 -0.60 -6.01
C VAL A 136 -0.36 -1.68 -5.63
N ILE A 137 0.11 -2.93 -5.61
CA ILE A 137 -0.66 -4.10 -5.17
C ILE A 137 0.02 -4.68 -3.93
N ILE A 138 -0.74 -4.84 -2.84
CA ILE A 138 -0.23 -5.33 -1.55
C ILE A 138 -1.12 -6.48 -1.07
N LYS A 139 -0.53 -7.63 -0.77
CA LYS A 139 -1.25 -8.83 -0.39
C LYS A 139 -0.70 -9.43 0.90
N ASN A 140 -1.60 -9.89 1.75
CA ASN A 140 -1.29 -10.56 3.00
C ASN A 140 -0.79 -11.98 2.73
N THR A 141 0.46 -12.25 3.07
CA THR A 141 1.10 -13.54 2.79
C THR A 141 0.84 -14.59 3.86
N ASN A 142 0.26 -14.22 5.01
CA ASN A 142 -0.08 -15.19 6.07
C ASN A 142 -1.15 -16.20 5.63
N ILE A 143 -1.99 -15.82 4.66
CA ILE A 143 -3.10 -16.65 4.14
C ILE A 143 -2.80 -17.23 2.76
N TRP A 144 -1.58 -17.08 2.28
CA TRP A 144 -1.19 -17.60 0.97
C TRP A 144 -0.98 -19.10 1.01
N PRO A 145 -1.32 -19.79 -0.09
CA PRO A 145 -1.15 -21.23 -0.14
C PRO A 145 0.36 -21.57 -0.27
N PRO A 146 0.80 -22.76 0.15
CA PRO A 146 2.22 -23.13 0.21
C PRO A 146 2.97 -22.97 -1.13
N GLU A 147 2.31 -23.20 -2.25
CA GLU A 147 2.88 -23.05 -3.59
C GLU A 147 3.33 -21.62 -3.91
N ALA A 148 2.76 -20.60 -3.25
CA ALA A 148 3.14 -19.21 -3.44
C ALA A 148 4.61 -18.95 -3.07
N PHE A 149 5.15 -19.71 -2.12
CA PHE A 149 6.53 -19.58 -1.64
C PHE A 149 7.54 -20.31 -2.53
N ASN A 150 7.06 -21.21 -3.40
CA ASN A 150 7.87 -21.99 -4.34
C ASN A 150 7.66 -21.56 -5.80
N HIS A 151 6.87 -20.51 -6.04
CA HIS A 151 6.58 -20.02 -7.39
C HIS A 151 7.85 -19.47 -8.06
N PRO A 152 8.01 -19.57 -9.39
CA PRO A 152 9.05 -18.84 -10.11
C PRO A 152 9.05 -17.36 -9.75
N GLY A 153 10.16 -16.90 -9.19
CA GLY A 153 10.30 -15.54 -8.66
C GLY A 153 9.78 -15.32 -7.24
N GLY A 154 9.55 -16.39 -6.50
CA GLY A 154 9.12 -16.38 -5.11
C GLY A 154 7.79 -15.64 -4.91
N VAL A 155 7.66 -15.02 -3.74
CA VAL A 155 6.44 -14.31 -3.32
C VAL A 155 6.03 -13.19 -4.29
N HIS A 156 6.99 -12.47 -4.86
CA HIS A 156 6.69 -11.39 -5.81
C HIS A 156 6.32 -11.92 -7.19
N GLY A 157 6.97 -12.99 -7.65
CA GLY A 157 6.58 -13.66 -8.89
C GLY A 157 5.16 -14.21 -8.82
N TYR A 158 4.80 -14.84 -7.70
CA TYR A 158 3.43 -15.29 -7.45
C TYR A 158 2.43 -14.13 -7.41
N LEU A 159 2.77 -13.02 -6.71
CA LEU A 159 1.93 -11.82 -6.66
C LEU A 159 1.60 -11.30 -8.05
N ILE A 160 2.63 -11.12 -8.89
CA ILE A 160 2.49 -10.59 -10.24
C ILE A 160 1.70 -11.55 -11.12
N HIS A 161 2.01 -12.85 -11.07
CA HIS A 161 1.30 -13.84 -11.86
C HIS A 161 -0.18 -13.88 -11.51
N LYS A 162 -0.51 -13.91 -10.21
CA LYS A 162 -1.90 -13.95 -9.77
C LYS A 162 -2.64 -12.65 -10.09
N ALA A 163 -2.04 -11.49 -9.83
CA ALA A 163 -2.73 -10.21 -9.99
C ALA A 163 -2.84 -9.75 -11.45
N LEU A 164 -1.79 -9.94 -12.26
CA LEU A 164 -1.67 -9.40 -13.61
C LEU A 164 -1.57 -10.47 -14.70
N GLY A 165 -1.40 -11.74 -14.34
CA GLY A 165 -1.25 -12.85 -15.28
C GLY A 165 0.17 -13.09 -15.78
N PHE A 166 1.12 -12.18 -15.55
CA PHE A 166 2.50 -12.31 -16.05
C PHE A 166 3.29 -13.39 -15.30
N ASN A 167 3.79 -14.38 -16.03
CA ASN A 167 4.64 -15.41 -15.43
C ASN A 167 6.10 -14.93 -15.39
N MET A 168 6.56 -14.52 -14.21
CA MET A 168 7.92 -14.02 -14.00
C MET A 168 9.04 -15.07 -14.21
N GLY A 169 8.69 -16.36 -14.36
CA GLY A 169 9.63 -17.40 -14.82
C GLY A 169 9.85 -17.38 -16.34
N ASN A 170 8.88 -16.88 -17.11
CA ASN A 170 8.99 -16.72 -18.56
C ASN A 170 9.78 -15.45 -18.89
N GLN A 171 10.72 -15.54 -19.84
CA GLN A 171 11.50 -14.39 -20.29
C GLN A 171 10.64 -13.35 -21.02
N ASP A 172 9.68 -13.79 -21.84
CA ASP A 172 8.83 -12.88 -22.62
C ASP A 172 7.97 -12.00 -21.72
N ASP A 173 7.35 -12.59 -20.69
CA ASP A 173 6.51 -11.84 -19.74
C ASP A 173 7.34 -10.91 -18.84
N ARG A 174 8.59 -11.29 -18.52
CA ARG A 174 9.51 -10.40 -17.78
C ARG A 174 9.79 -9.10 -18.51
N TYR A 175 9.84 -9.14 -19.84
CA TYR A 175 10.02 -7.93 -20.66
C TYR A 175 8.73 -7.15 -20.86
N LYS A 176 7.56 -7.63 -20.44
CA LYS A 176 6.32 -6.85 -20.53
C LYS A 176 6.09 -5.95 -19.32
N LEU A 177 6.80 -6.17 -18.22
CA LEU A 177 6.50 -5.51 -16.95
C LEU A 177 7.72 -4.75 -16.41
N CYS A 178 7.53 -3.47 -16.09
CA CYS A 178 8.46 -2.70 -15.26
C CYS A 178 7.86 -2.53 -13.86
N ALA A 179 8.46 -3.17 -12.85
CA ALA A 179 7.94 -3.20 -11.49
C ALA A 179 9.04 -3.34 -10.42
N GLY A 180 8.77 -2.91 -9.20
CA GLY A 180 9.61 -3.10 -8.03
C GLY A 180 8.90 -3.95 -6.96
N GLY A 181 9.63 -4.82 -6.28
CA GLY A 181 9.12 -5.68 -5.21
C GLY A 181 9.55 -5.23 -3.82
N PHE A 182 8.63 -5.34 -2.86
CA PHE A 182 8.87 -5.02 -1.45
C PHE A 182 8.01 -5.91 -0.53
N ALA A 183 8.38 -6.03 0.74
CA ALA A 183 7.64 -6.81 1.71
C ALA A 183 7.58 -6.10 3.07
N TRP A 184 6.50 -6.32 3.83
CA TRP A 184 6.41 -5.90 5.22
C TRP A 184 6.51 -7.12 6.13
N MET A 185 7.44 -7.05 7.08
CA MET A 185 7.65 -8.09 8.08
C MET A 185 7.49 -7.48 9.47
N PRO A 186 6.39 -7.78 10.19
CA PRO A 186 6.15 -7.26 11.54
C PRO A 186 6.90 -8.02 12.64
N ASN A 187 7.52 -9.16 12.31
CA ASN A 187 8.15 -10.05 13.28
C ASN A 187 9.61 -9.66 13.57
N ARG A 188 10.04 -9.81 14.83
CA ARG A 188 11.36 -9.42 15.39
C ARG A 188 11.60 -7.92 15.42
N GLU A 189 11.61 -7.27 14.26
CA GLU A 189 11.72 -5.82 14.09
C GLU A 189 10.86 -5.39 12.91
N PRO A 190 9.71 -4.73 13.16
CA PRO A 190 8.79 -4.26 12.12
C PRO A 190 9.52 -3.42 11.08
N SER A 191 9.64 -3.97 9.87
CA SER A 191 10.45 -3.35 8.83
C SER A 191 9.87 -3.59 7.44
N LEU A 192 9.98 -2.54 6.62
CA LEU A 192 9.75 -2.62 5.19
C LEU A 192 11.04 -3.10 4.54
N ARG A 193 10.96 -4.21 3.81
CA ARG A 193 12.06 -4.86 3.09
C ARG A 193 11.91 -4.56 1.61
N PHE A 194 13.00 -4.22 0.95
CA PHE A 194 12.99 -3.73 -0.44
C PHE A 194 13.71 -4.68 -1.39
N ASN A 195 13.80 -5.97 -1.05
CA ASN A 195 14.52 -6.96 -1.81
C ASN A 195 13.59 -7.82 -2.69
N SER A 196 13.94 -8.01 -3.96
CA SER A 196 13.26 -8.91 -4.89
C SER A 196 14.20 -9.35 -6.01
N GLY A 197 14.52 -10.64 -6.07
CA GLY A 197 15.36 -11.19 -7.14
C GLY A 197 14.70 -11.28 -8.52
N THR A 198 13.40 -11.05 -8.61
CA THR A 198 12.68 -11.10 -9.90
C THR A 198 12.11 -9.78 -10.34
N LEU A 199 11.96 -8.81 -9.44
CA LEU A 199 11.48 -7.48 -9.82
C LEU A 199 12.59 -6.43 -9.81
N ASN A 200 13.62 -6.59 -8.98
CA ASN A 200 14.59 -5.51 -8.78
C ASN A 200 15.89 -5.75 -9.56
N SER A 201 16.35 -7.01 -9.65
CA SER A 201 17.66 -7.34 -10.20
C SER A 201 17.71 -7.65 -11.70
N ILE A 202 16.59 -7.64 -12.40
CA ILE A 202 16.53 -7.96 -13.84
C ILE A 202 16.15 -6.74 -14.68
N ASN A 203 16.70 -6.65 -15.90
CA ASN A 203 16.25 -5.66 -16.86
C ASN A 203 14.79 -5.90 -17.23
N GLN A 204 14.02 -4.82 -17.28
CA GLN A 204 12.60 -4.79 -17.62
C GLN A 204 12.40 -3.81 -18.77
N ASN A 205 11.37 -3.99 -19.60
CA ASN A 205 11.14 -3.04 -20.67
C ASN A 205 10.82 -1.65 -20.11
N GLY A 206 11.56 -0.65 -20.59
CA GLY A 206 11.50 0.72 -20.11
C GLY A 206 12.38 1.03 -18.90
N CYS A 207 12.98 0.04 -18.21
CA CYS A 207 13.90 0.29 -17.11
C CYS A 207 15.04 -0.72 -16.95
N GLU A 208 16.25 -0.19 -16.79
CA GLU A 208 17.48 -0.97 -16.63
C GLU A 208 17.73 -1.24 -15.15
N SER A 209 18.05 -2.50 -14.86
CA SER A 209 18.51 -2.94 -13.55
C SER A 209 20.03 -2.81 -13.46
N ASP A 210 20.54 -2.50 -12.28
CA ASP A 210 21.95 -2.56 -11.95
C ASP A 210 22.41 -3.96 -11.46
N GLY A 211 21.49 -4.93 -11.44
CA GLY A 211 21.71 -6.29 -10.95
C GLY A 211 21.43 -6.47 -9.45
N SER A 212 21.12 -5.40 -8.72
CA SER A 212 20.86 -5.42 -7.30
C SER A 212 19.51 -6.06 -6.99
N LEU A 213 19.46 -6.90 -5.94
CA LEU A 213 18.19 -7.40 -5.43
C LEU A 213 17.40 -6.28 -4.74
N MET A 214 18.04 -5.17 -4.38
CA MET A 214 17.44 -4.07 -3.65
C MET A 214 16.86 -3.04 -4.61
N LEU A 215 15.75 -2.41 -4.22
CA LEU A 215 15.30 -1.17 -4.87
C LEU A 215 16.36 -0.06 -4.72
N SER A 216 16.43 0.83 -5.71
CA SER A 216 17.24 2.05 -5.63
C SER A 216 16.78 2.95 -4.46
N PRO A 217 17.64 3.83 -3.91
CA PRO A 217 17.25 4.74 -2.83
C PRO A 217 15.98 5.53 -3.12
N ASP A 218 15.86 6.09 -4.32
CA ASP A 218 14.69 6.85 -4.77
C ASP A 218 13.43 5.95 -4.85
N GLU A 219 13.56 4.71 -5.35
CA GLU A 219 12.46 3.72 -5.32
C GLU A 219 12.03 3.39 -3.89
N LYS A 220 12.97 3.24 -2.96
CA LYS A 220 12.68 2.94 -1.54
C LYS A 220 11.83 4.06 -0.93
N ASP A 221 12.15 5.33 -1.21
CA ASP A 221 11.40 6.47 -0.66
C ASP A 221 9.97 6.54 -1.20
N ILE A 222 9.78 6.29 -2.50
CA ILE A 222 8.43 6.18 -3.08
C ILE A 222 7.66 5.01 -2.47
N VAL A 223 8.29 3.83 -2.33
CA VAL A 223 7.62 2.67 -1.73
C VAL A 223 7.25 2.91 -0.27
N ARG A 224 8.10 3.57 0.52
CA ARG A 224 7.77 3.99 1.90
C ARG A 224 6.55 4.92 1.90
N TYR A 225 6.53 5.90 1.01
CA TYR A 225 5.39 6.80 0.87
C TYR A 225 4.11 6.05 0.52
N CYS A 226 4.14 5.16 -0.48
CA CYS A 226 2.99 4.33 -0.86
C CYS A 226 2.54 3.39 0.28
N TRP A 227 3.47 2.82 1.04
CA TRP A 227 3.15 1.99 2.21
C TRP A 227 2.43 2.79 3.29
N ASN A 228 2.85 4.03 3.55
CA ASN A 228 2.19 4.92 4.49
C ASN A 228 0.79 5.33 4.03
N GLU A 229 0.60 5.62 2.74
CA GLU A 229 -0.74 5.87 2.17
C GLU A 229 -1.65 4.65 2.32
N TYR A 230 -1.14 3.45 2.00
CA TYR A 230 -1.88 2.20 2.16
C TYR A 230 -2.30 1.93 3.61
N THR A 231 -1.37 2.04 4.57
CA THR A 231 -1.66 1.72 5.97
C THR A 231 -2.55 2.76 6.65
N SER A 232 -2.54 4.01 6.19
CA SER A 232 -3.37 5.09 6.76
C SER A 232 -4.76 5.19 6.14
N ARG A 233 -4.90 4.95 4.83
CA ARG A 233 -6.13 5.18 4.08
C ARG A 233 -6.77 3.92 3.50
N GLY A 234 -6.07 2.79 3.56
CA GLY A 234 -6.55 1.51 3.04
C GLY A 234 -6.35 1.37 1.53
N VAL A 235 -7.29 0.69 0.87
CA VAL A 235 -7.15 0.22 -0.52
C VAL A 235 -7.99 1.05 -1.49
N GLY A 236 -7.72 0.92 -2.79
CA GLY A 236 -8.61 1.44 -3.83
C GLY A 236 -8.60 2.95 -4.08
N HIS A 237 -7.64 3.68 -3.51
CA HIS A 237 -7.59 5.13 -3.61
C HIS A 237 -6.41 5.60 -4.46
N ASN A 238 -6.56 6.81 -5.02
CA ASN A 238 -5.48 7.53 -5.67
C ASN A 238 -4.91 8.57 -4.70
N PHE A 239 -3.64 8.91 -4.89
CA PHE A 239 -2.95 9.92 -4.10
C PHE A 239 -1.91 10.63 -4.97
N GLU A 240 -1.59 11.87 -4.63
CA GLU A 240 -0.49 12.59 -5.26
C GLU A 240 0.81 12.17 -4.61
N ILE A 241 1.84 11.89 -5.42
CA ILE A 241 3.18 11.61 -4.90
C ILE A 241 3.94 12.94 -4.87
N PRO A 242 4.51 13.33 -3.73
CA PRO A 242 5.23 14.59 -3.61
C PRO A 242 6.35 14.76 -4.64
N SER A 243 6.44 15.93 -5.25
CA SER A 243 7.39 16.20 -6.35
C SER A 243 8.85 15.98 -5.95
N TYR A 244 9.22 16.28 -4.70
CA TYR A 244 10.58 16.10 -4.18
C TYR A 244 11.04 14.63 -4.18
N LEU A 245 10.14 13.66 -4.34
CA LEU A 245 10.50 12.24 -4.50
C LEU A 245 10.91 11.89 -5.95
N PHE A 246 10.83 12.86 -6.87
CA PHE A 246 11.13 12.69 -8.30
C PHE A 246 12.18 13.67 -8.84
N GLU A 247 12.62 14.63 -8.02
CA GLU A 247 13.55 15.72 -8.39
C GLU A 247 15.00 15.41 -8.00
#